data_AF-A0A8S3V489-F1
#
_entry.id   AF-A0A8S3V489-F1
#
_cell.length_a   1.000
_cell.length_b   1.000
_cell.length_c   1.000
_cell.angle_alpha   90.00
_cell.angle_beta   90.00
_cell.angle_gamma   90.00
#
_symmetry.space_group_name_H-M   'P 1'
#
loop_
_entity.id
_entity.type
_entity.pdbx_description
1 polymer ?
#
loop_
_entity_poly.entity_id
_entity_poly.type
_entity_poly.pdbx_seq_one_letter_code
_entity_poly.pdbx_strand_id
1 'polypeptide(L)'
;MQKELTDLKPQLVVASKEVDEIMVIIEKDSIEVVKVEKVVKADEAVANEQAKAAKAIKDECDADLAEAILALNASLAALDTLKQQDITFVKTMKQPPAPVKLVMEAVCVIRGIKPDRVPDPSGSGKKIEDFWGPAKKMLGDMKLLDQLRTFDKDNIPGPNIAQIRKKYMSNLEFDPDKIRNASGACVGLCKWVRAMDVYDR
;
A
#
# COMPACT_ATOMS: atom_id res chain seq x y z
N MET A 1 -76.39 2.85 -40.36
CA MET A 1 -76.77 3.35 -39.02
C MET A 1 -77.52 2.33 -38.15
N GLN A 2 -78.77 1.92 -38.43
CA GLN A 2 -79.46 0.96 -37.54
C GLN A 2 -78.87 -0.47 -37.54
N LYS A 3 -78.46 -1.00 -38.70
CA LYS A 3 -77.79 -2.32 -38.79
C LYS A 3 -76.44 -2.33 -38.06
N GLU A 4 -75.60 -1.33 -38.28
CA GLU A 4 -74.30 -1.17 -37.60
C GLU A 4 -74.45 -1.13 -36.06
N LEU A 5 -75.45 -0.42 -35.52
CA LEU A 5 -75.75 -0.41 -34.09
C LEU A 5 -76.18 -1.78 -33.52
N THR A 6 -76.76 -2.63 -34.36
CA THR A 6 -77.17 -3.99 -33.97
C THR A 6 -75.98 -4.95 -33.98
N ASP A 7 -75.05 -4.78 -34.93
CA ASP A 7 -73.84 -5.59 -35.06
C ASP A 7 -72.73 -5.20 -34.05
N LEU A 8 -72.69 -3.93 -33.63
CA LEU A 8 -71.76 -3.42 -32.60
C LEU A 8 -72.11 -3.88 -31.18
N LYS A 9 -73.39 -4.14 -30.88
CA LYS A 9 -73.84 -4.60 -29.56
C LYS A 9 -73.17 -5.91 -29.09
N PRO A 10 -73.16 -7.01 -29.87
CA PRO A 10 -72.49 -8.24 -29.44
C PRO A 10 -70.97 -8.07 -29.33
N GLN A 11 -70.35 -7.25 -30.19
CA GLN A 11 -68.91 -6.95 -30.09
C GLN A 11 -68.59 -6.17 -28.81
N LEU A 12 -69.45 -5.23 -28.39
CA LEU A 12 -69.34 -4.53 -27.12
C LEU A 12 -69.44 -5.46 -25.90
N VAL A 13 -70.28 -6.50 -25.96
CA VAL A 13 -70.41 -7.48 -24.88
C VAL A 13 -69.18 -8.40 -24.78
N VAL A 14 -68.62 -8.80 -25.93
CA VAL A 14 -67.36 -9.58 -25.97
C VAL A 14 -66.20 -8.73 -25.46
N ALA A 15 -66.05 -7.50 -25.98
CA ALA A 15 -65.02 -6.58 -25.53
C ALA A 15 -65.15 -6.22 -24.03
N SER A 16 -66.38 -6.07 -23.51
CA SER A 16 -66.61 -5.85 -22.09
C SER A 16 -66.13 -7.02 -21.24
N LYS A 17 -66.37 -8.27 -21.68
CA LYS A 17 -65.87 -9.47 -20.99
C LYS A 17 -64.35 -9.57 -21.04
N GLU A 18 -63.75 -9.29 -22.20
CA GLU A 18 -62.29 -9.29 -22.34
C GLU A 18 -61.64 -8.24 -21.43
N VAL A 19 -62.25 -7.06 -21.32
CA VAL A 19 -61.80 -6.01 -20.38
C VAL A 19 -61.91 -6.47 -18.93
N ASP A 20 -63.01 -7.13 -18.54
CA ASP A 20 -63.21 -7.68 -17.20
C ASP A 20 -62.17 -8.78 -16.88
N GLU A 21 -61.88 -9.67 -17.83
CA GLU A 21 -60.86 -10.72 -17.68
C GLU A 21 -59.45 -10.12 -17.55
N ILE A 22 -59.12 -9.09 -18.34
CA ILE A 22 -57.83 -8.39 -18.24
C ILE A 22 -57.71 -7.65 -16.90
N MET A 23 -58.77 -7.04 -16.40
CA MET A 23 -58.78 -6.37 -15.09
C MET A 23 -58.42 -7.34 -13.95
N VAL A 24 -58.97 -8.57 -13.98
CA VAL A 24 -58.65 -9.61 -12.99
C VAL A 24 -57.17 -10.01 -13.04
N ILE A 25 -56.58 -10.10 -14.24
CA ILE A 25 -55.15 -10.41 -14.41
C ILE A 25 -54.29 -9.26 -13.87
N ILE A 26 -54.63 -8.00 -14.19
CA ILE A 26 -53.90 -6.81 -13.72
C ILE A 26 -53.93 -6.72 -12.19
N GLU A 27 -55.07 -6.99 -11.55
CA GLU A 27 -55.16 -7.00 -10.09
C GLU A 27 -54.25 -8.05 -9.46
N LYS A 28 -54.21 -9.26 -10.04
CA LYS A 28 -53.34 -10.33 -9.57
C LYS A 28 -51.85 -9.97 -9.75
N ASP A 29 -51.48 -9.47 -10.92
CA ASP A 29 -50.11 -9.07 -11.25
C ASP A 29 -49.65 -7.90 -10.37
N SER A 30 -50.53 -6.93 -10.10
CA SER A 30 -50.25 -5.80 -9.21
C SER A 30 -49.85 -6.26 -7.80
N ILE A 31 -50.53 -7.29 -7.27
CA ILE A 31 -50.21 -7.86 -5.95
C ILE A 31 -48.85 -8.57 -5.97
N GLU A 32 -48.51 -9.27 -7.05
CA GLU A 32 -47.22 -9.94 -7.20
C GLU A 32 -46.07 -8.94 -7.35
N VAL A 33 -46.26 -7.90 -8.16
CA VAL A 33 -45.30 -6.80 -8.35
C VAL A 33 -44.98 -6.11 -7.02
N VAL A 34 -45.98 -5.79 -6.19
CA VAL A 34 -45.76 -5.16 -4.88
C VAL A 34 -44.97 -6.06 -3.92
N LYS A 35 -45.16 -7.38 -3.97
CA LYS A 35 -44.39 -8.33 -3.16
C LYS A 35 -42.93 -8.37 -3.62
N VAL A 36 -42.70 -8.47 -4.92
CA VAL A 36 -41.34 -8.48 -5.50
C VAL A 36 -40.63 -7.15 -5.23
N GLU A 37 -41.31 -6.01 -5.41
CA GLU A 37 -40.74 -4.69 -5.16
C GLU A 37 -40.25 -4.52 -3.72
N LYS A 38 -41.01 -5.04 -2.73
CA LYS A 38 -40.58 -5.00 -1.33
C LYS A 38 -39.31 -5.80 -1.08
N VAL A 39 -39.19 -6.99 -1.67
CA VAL A 39 -37.99 -7.82 -1.54
C VAL A 39 -36.81 -7.14 -2.23
N VAL A 40 -36.99 -6.66 -3.46
CA VAL A 40 -35.94 -5.98 -4.23
C VAL A 40 -35.44 -4.73 -3.51
N LYS A 41 -36.32 -3.91 -2.91
CA LYS A 41 -35.90 -2.73 -2.13
C LYS A 41 -35.10 -3.10 -0.88
N ALA A 42 -35.46 -4.20 -0.20
CA ALA A 42 -34.73 -4.69 0.95
C ALA A 42 -33.33 -5.19 0.52
N ASP A 43 -33.27 -5.98 -0.55
CA ASP A 43 -32.01 -6.49 -1.09
C ASP A 43 -31.11 -5.36 -1.63
N GLU A 44 -31.69 -4.35 -2.29
CA GLU A 44 -30.98 -3.16 -2.78
C GLU A 44 -30.37 -2.36 -1.62
N ALA A 45 -31.08 -2.22 -0.51
CA ALA A 45 -30.56 -1.54 0.67
C ALA A 45 -29.32 -2.26 1.24
N VAL A 46 -29.41 -3.58 1.41
CA VAL A 46 -28.30 -4.41 1.90
C VAL A 46 -27.12 -4.38 0.92
N ALA A 47 -27.38 -4.52 -0.38
CA ALA A 47 -26.35 -4.45 -1.42
C ALA A 47 -25.64 -3.09 -1.44
N ASN A 48 -26.39 -1.99 -1.29
CA ASN A 48 -25.82 -0.65 -1.23
C ASN A 48 -24.96 -0.43 0.02
N GLU A 49 -25.35 -0.98 1.18
CA GLU A 49 -24.52 -0.92 2.39
C GLU A 49 -23.20 -1.69 2.21
N GLN A 50 -23.27 -2.92 1.69
CA GLN A 50 -22.07 -3.71 1.42
C GLN A 50 -21.16 -3.05 0.37
N ALA A 51 -21.75 -2.48 -0.69
CA ALA A 51 -21.01 -1.73 -1.70
C ALA A 51 -20.31 -0.50 -1.12
N LYS A 52 -20.96 0.23 -0.20
CA LYS A 52 -20.34 1.36 0.51
C LYS A 52 -19.20 0.91 1.41
N ALA A 53 -19.38 -0.17 2.16
CA ALA A 53 -18.32 -0.72 3.01
C ALA A 53 -17.10 -1.17 2.20
N ALA A 54 -17.33 -1.92 1.11
CA ALA A 54 -16.27 -2.35 0.21
C ALA A 54 -15.56 -1.17 -0.46
N LYS A 55 -16.32 -0.13 -0.85
CA LYS A 55 -15.76 1.10 -1.40
C LYS A 55 -14.90 1.84 -0.39
N ALA A 56 -15.35 1.96 0.87
CA ALA A 56 -14.56 2.60 1.91
C ALA A 56 -13.21 1.89 2.14
N ILE A 57 -13.23 0.56 2.25
CA ILE A 57 -12.01 -0.25 2.38
C ILE A 57 -11.09 -0.04 1.17
N LYS A 58 -11.66 -0.05 -0.05
CA LYS A 58 -10.89 0.19 -1.27
C LYS A 58 -10.24 1.59 -1.27
N ASP A 59 -11.02 2.62 -0.96
CA ASP A 59 -10.54 4.00 -0.96
C ASP A 59 -9.44 4.22 0.09
N GLU A 60 -9.54 3.57 1.26
CA GLU A 60 -8.47 3.54 2.29
C GLU A 60 -7.20 2.86 1.77
N CYS A 61 -7.30 1.66 1.19
CA CYS A 61 -6.14 0.96 0.62
C CYS A 61 -5.49 1.74 -0.53
N ASP A 62 -6.29 2.35 -1.40
CA ASP A 62 -5.79 3.16 -2.52
C ASP A 62 -5.03 4.40 -2.01
N ALA A 63 -5.48 5.00 -0.89
CA ALA A 63 -4.81 6.13 -0.25
C ALA A 63 -3.47 5.73 0.39
N ASP A 64 -3.44 4.65 1.16
CA ASP A 64 -2.22 4.13 1.79
C ASP A 64 -1.18 3.74 0.72
N LEU A 65 -1.64 3.09 -0.36
CA LEU A 65 -0.79 2.74 -1.49
C LEU A 65 -0.23 3.98 -2.19
N ALA A 66 -1.03 5.02 -2.37
CA ALA A 66 -0.59 6.26 -2.98
C ALA A 66 0.50 6.95 -2.13
N GLU A 67 0.36 6.95 -0.80
CA GLU A 67 1.37 7.47 0.12
C GLU A 67 2.68 6.65 -0.01
N ALA A 68 2.59 5.33 0.00
CA ALA A 68 3.74 4.44 -0.15
C ALA A 68 4.49 4.68 -1.47
N ILE A 69 3.77 4.77 -2.59
CA ILE A 69 4.35 5.04 -3.91
C ILE A 69 5.02 6.42 -3.94
N LEU A 70 4.41 7.44 -3.33
CA LEU A 70 4.99 8.78 -3.25
C LEU A 70 6.29 8.78 -2.45
N ALA A 71 6.29 8.13 -1.28
CA ALA A 71 7.48 7.99 -0.45
C ALA A 71 8.61 7.24 -1.18
N LEU A 72 8.26 6.16 -1.89
CA LEU A 72 9.20 5.38 -2.69
C LEU A 72 9.82 6.23 -3.80
N ASN A 73 9.00 6.91 -4.60
CA ASN A 73 9.48 7.76 -5.69
C ASN A 73 10.35 8.91 -5.17
N ALA A 74 9.96 9.55 -4.06
CA ALA A 74 10.76 10.58 -3.42
C ALA A 74 12.12 10.05 -2.94
N SER A 75 12.16 8.80 -2.46
CA SER A 75 13.40 8.15 -2.05
C SER A 75 14.30 7.80 -3.24
N LEU A 76 13.73 7.31 -4.34
CA LEU A 76 14.47 7.02 -5.58
C LEU A 76 15.08 8.30 -6.16
N ALA A 77 14.31 9.39 -6.20
CA ALA A 77 14.81 10.70 -6.60
C ALA A 77 15.93 11.20 -5.67
N ALA A 78 15.87 10.91 -4.36
CA ALA A 78 16.96 11.23 -3.45
C ALA A 78 18.21 10.38 -3.73
N LEU A 79 18.06 9.10 -4.08
CA LEU A 79 19.18 8.25 -4.53
C LEU A 79 19.79 8.74 -5.85
N ASP A 80 19.01 9.33 -6.75
CA ASP A 80 19.50 9.98 -7.98
C ASP A 80 20.45 11.15 -7.72
N THR A 81 20.26 11.84 -6.60
CA THR A 81 21.16 12.95 -6.23
C THR A 81 22.49 12.48 -5.64
N LEU A 82 22.60 11.21 -5.21
CA LEU A 82 23.84 10.66 -4.66
C LEU A 82 24.84 10.35 -5.76
N LYS A 83 26.07 10.85 -5.60
CA LYS A 83 27.19 10.50 -6.49
C LYS A 83 28.02 9.38 -5.89
N GLN A 84 28.72 8.63 -6.77
CA GLN A 84 29.65 7.58 -6.33
C GLN A 84 30.75 8.11 -5.39
N GLN A 85 31.13 9.38 -5.55
CA GLN A 85 32.10 10.06 -4.68
C GLN A 85 31.61 10.17 -3.23
N ASP A 86 30.32 10.44 -3.03
CA ASP A 86 29.72 10.57 -1.71
C ASP A 86 29.71 9.22 -0.98
N ILE A 87 29.40 8.14 -1.71
CA ILE A 87 29.44 6.76 -1.19
C ILE A 87 30.88 6.38 -0.81
N THR A 88 31.83 6.73 -1.66
CA THR A 88 33.26 6.49 -1.41
C THR A 88 33.74 7.27 -0.20
N PHE A 89 33.27 8.50 0.00
CA PHE A 89 33.57 9.31 1.19
C PHE A 89 33.03 8.65 2.47
N VAL A 90 31.78 8.17 2.46
CA VAL A 90 31.23 7.44 3.63
C VAL A 90 32.04 6.17 3.90
N LYS A 91 32.47 5.44 2.87
CA LYS A 91 33.29 4.23 3.01
C LYS A 91 34.67 4.49 3.66
N THR A 92 35.30 5.62 3.36
CA THR A 92 36.64 5.95 3.87
C THR A 92 36.65 6.44 5.33
N MET A 93 35.46 6.68 5.92
CA MET A 93 35.34 7.07 7.32
C MET A 93 35.86 5.94 8.25
N LYS A 94 36.95 6.22 8.97
CA LYS A 94 37.47 5.27 9.97
C LYS A 94 36.55 5.17 11.19
N GLN A 95 35.99 6.31 11.62
CA GLN A 95 35.03 6.42 12.72
C GLN A 95 33.80 7.22 12.26
N PRO A 96 32.82 6.58 11.63
CA PRO A 96 31.61 7.27 11.20
C PRO A 96 30.79 7.77 12.41
N PRO A 97 30.13 8.94 12.30
CA PRO A 97 29.18 9.43 13.30
C PRO A 97 28.06 8.41 13.58
N ALA A 98 27.47 8.48 14.78
CA ALA A 98 26.39 7.57 15.17
C ALA A 98 25.20 7.55 14.18
N PRO A 99 24.71 8.69 13.65
CA PRO A 99 23.64 8.69 12.65
C PRO A 99 24.03 7.98 11.35
N VAL A 100 25.27 8.14 10.89
CA VAL A 100 25.79 7.47 9.69
C VAL A 100 25.85 5.95 9.90
N LYS A 101 26.33 5.51 11.07
CA LYS A 101 26.33 4.08 11.44
C LYS A 101 24.93 3.49 11.43
N LEU A 102 23.95 4.19 12.03
CA LEU A 102 22.55 3.77 12.07
C LEU A 102 21.96 3.59 10.66
N VAL A 103 22.19 4.54 9.75
CA VAL A 103 21.71 4.44 8.36
C VAL A 103 22.32 3.23 7.66
N MET A 104 23.62 3.02 7.81
CA MET A 104 24.32 1.92 7.14
C MET A 104 23.90 0.56 7.70
N GLU A 105 23.69 0.48 9.02
CA GLU A 105 23.14 -0.70 9.68
C GLU A 105 21.75 -1.04 9.13
N ALA A 106 20.87 -0.03 9.02
CA ALA A 106 19.52 -0.21 8.51
C ALA A 106 19.51 -0.68 7.04
N VAL A 107 20.37 -0.11 6.18
CA VAL A 107 20.53 -0.57 4.79
C VAL A 107 21.05 -2.01 4.72
N CYS A 108 21.96 -2.40 5.62
CA CYS A 108 22.42 -3.79 5.69
C CYS A 108 21.30 -4.74 6.13
N VAL A 109 20.53 -4.38 7.16
CA VAL A 109 19.43 -5.21 7.67
C VAL A 109 18.37 -5.42 6.60
N ILE A 110 17.91 -4.36 5.93
CA ILE A 110 16.84 -4.50 4.93
C ILE A 110 17.28 -5.35 3.73
N ARG A 111 18.56 -5.27 3.35
CA ARG A 111 19.18 -6.11 2.32
C ARG A 111 19.54 -7.53 2.79
N GLY A 112 19.30 -7.88 4.06
CA GLY A 112 19.62 -9.20 4.62
C GLY A 112 21.11 -9.47 4.79
N ILE A 113 21.95 -8.43 4.86
CA ILE A 113 23.38 -8.58 5.10
C ILE A 113 23.61 -8.84 6.59
N LYS A 114 24.20 -10.00 6.90
CA LYS A 114 24.49 -10.39 8.29
C LYS A 114 25.61 -9.54 8.90
N PRO A 115 25.53 -9.25 10.21
CA PRO A 115 26.61 -8.55 10.91
C PRO A 115 27.84 -9.45 11.08
N ASP A 116 29.01 -8.82 11.16
CA ASP A 116 30.25 -9.49 11.55
C ASP A 116 30.30 -9.56 13.09
N ARG A 117 30.73 -10.71 13.64
CA ARG A 117 30.90 -10.87 15.10
C ARG A 117 32.31 -10.44 15.50
N VAL A 118 32.45 -9.22 16.00
CA VAL A 118 33.73 -8.62 16.39
C VAL A 118 33.88 -8.55 17.91
N PRO A 119 35.12 -8.60 18.45
CA PRO A 119 35.35 -8.34 19.87
C PRO A 119 34.87 -6.93 20.26
N ASP A 120 34.24 -6.83 21.41
CA ASP A 120 33.76 -5.57 21.96
C ASP A 120 34.94 -4.57 22.10
N PRO A 121 34.86 -3.38 21.47
CA PRO A 121 35.88 -2.34 21.57
C PRO A 121 36.16 -1.86 23.00
N SER A 122 35.24 -2.10 23.94
CA SER A 122 35.41 -1.76 25.37
C SER A 122 36.33 -2.72 26.14
N GLY A 123 36.85 -3.78 25.50
CA GLY A 123 37.74 -4.75 26.13
C GLY A 123 37.02 -5.76 27.04
N SER A 124 35.68 -5.79 27.00
CA SER A 124 34.85 -6.69 27.82
C SER A 124 34.98 -8.19 27.47
N GLY A 125 35.71 -8.53 26.41
CA GLY A 125 35.87 -9.90 25.90
C GLY A 125 34.62 -10.48 25.23
N LYS A 126 33.50 -9.75 25.22
CA LYS A 126 32.25 -10.17 24.56
C LYS A 126 32.34 -9.93 23.05
N LYS A 127 31.65 -10.75 22.26
CA LYS A 127 31.50 -10.53 20.81
C LYS A 127 30.23 -9.70 20.57
N ILE A 128 30.37 -8.58 19.89
CA ILE A 128 29.26 -7.73 19.45
C ILE A 128 28.99 -7.95 17.96
N GLU A 129 27.75 -7.69 17.55
CA GLU A 129 27.35 -7.68 16.15
C GLU A 129 27.67 -6.31 15.55
N ASP A 130 28.66 -6.25 14.66
CA ASP A 130 29.04 -5.04 13.94
C ASP A 130 28.61 -5.13 12.48
N PHE A 131 27.81 -4.17 12.05
CA PHE A 131 27.42 -4.03 10.65
C PHE A 131 28.36 -3.11 9.87
N TRP A 132 29.32 -2.41 10.51
CA TRP A 132 30.21 -1.49 9.80
C TRP A 132 31.17 -2.22 8.85
N GLY A 133 31.71 -3.37 9.25
CA GLY A 133 32.49 -4.25 8.38
C GLY A 133 31.74 -4.62 7.09
N PRO A 134 30.56 -5.25 7.18
CA PRO A 134 29.72 -5.59 6.04
C PRO A 134 29.24 -4.36 5.24
N ALA A 135 28.88 -3.26 5.92
CA ALA A 135 28.47 -2.02 5.27
C ALA A 135 29.58 -1.44 4.39
N LYS A 136 30.83 -1.45 4.83
CA LYS A 136 31.97 -0.99 4.00
C LYS A 136 32.19 -1.85 2.75
N LYS A 137 31.92 -3.15 2.83
CA LYS A 137 31.95 -4.05 1.65
C LYS A 137 30.85 -3.67 0.68
N MET A 138 29.64 -3.45 1.18
CA MET A 138 28.46 -3.02 0.41
C MET A 138 28.68 -1.65 -0.25
N LEU A 139 29.21 -0.66 0.48
CA LEU A 139 29.58 0.66 -0.03
C LEU A 139 30.74 0.61 -1.05
N GLY A 140 31.47 -0.51 -1.11
CA GLY A 140 32.50 -0.74 -2.10
C GLY A 140 31.97 -1.22 -3.46
N ASP A 141 30.70 -1.62 -3.53
CA ASP A 141 30.09 -2.06 -4.78
C ASP A 141 29.76 -0.85 -5.66
N MET A 142 30.33 -0.81 -6.87
CA MET A 142 30.07 0.25 -7.84
C MET A 142 28.64 0.22 -8.37
N LYS A 143 27.94 -0.92 -8.26
CA LYS A 143 26.55 -1.09 -8.65
C LYS A 143 25.57 -0.88 -7.48
N LEU A 144 26.05 -0.39 -6.33
CA LEU A 144 25.20 -0.24 -5.15
C LEU A 144 23.96 0.60 -5.44
N LEU A 145 24.10 1.78 -6.06
CA LEU A 145 22.95 2.65 -6.34
C LEU A 145 21.95 1.97 -7.27
N ASP A 146 22.43 1.27 -8.29
CA ASP A 146 21.56 0.51 -9.20
C ASP A 146 20.81 -0.58 -8.45
N GLN A 147 21.50 -1.33 -7.58
CA GLN A 147 20.89 -2.37 -6.75
C GLN A 147 19.84 -1.82 -5.77
N LEU A 148 20.02 -0.60 -5.25
CA LEU A 148 19.03 0.04 -4.36
C LEU A 148 17.79 0.50 -5.14
N ARG A 149 17.96 0.91 -6.40
CA ARG A 149 16.83 1.31 -7.27
C ARG A 149 16.01 0.11 -7.71
N THR A 150 16.67 -0.97 -8.08
CA THR A 150 16.04 -2.21 -8.55
C THR A 150 15.83 -3.21 -7.41
N PHE A 151 15.85 -2.75 -6.17
CA PHE A 151 15.69 -3.63 -5.01
C PHE A 151 14.28 -4.23 -5.01
N ASP A 152 14.19 -5.53 -4.72
CA ASP A 152 12.92 -6.24 -4.64
C ASP A 152 12.20 -5.89 -3.33
N LYS A 153 11.51 -4.76 -3.37
CA LYS A 153 10.67 -4.23 -2.28
C LYS A 153 9.46 -5.12 -1.96
N ASP A 154 9.08 -6.02 -2.87
CA ASP A 154 7.90 -6.89 -2.74
C ASP A 154 8.26 -8.21 -2.00
N ASN A 155 9.56 -8.55 -1.87
CA ASN A 155 10.05 -9.75 -1.19
C ASN A 155 11.07 -9.45 -0.07
N ILE A 156 10.79 -8.48 0.79
CA ILE A 156 11.62 -8.21 1.97
C ILE A 156 11.33 -9.29 3.03
N PRO A 157 12.36 -9.98 3.58
CA PRO A 157 12.13 -10.97 4.63
C PRO A 157 11.46 -10.34 5.86
N GLY A 158 10.33 -10.90 6.31
CA GLY A 158 9.59 -10.44 7.48
C GLY A 158 10.42 -10.16 8.75
N PRO A 159 11.44 -10.98 9.10
CA PRO A 159 12.33 -10.67 10.21
C PRO A 159 13.13 -9.37 10.03
N ASN A 160 13.54 -9.06 8.80
CA ASN A 160 14.34 -7.88 8.49
C ASN A 160 13.48 -6.62 8.66
N ILE A 161 12.28 -6.60 8.10
CA ILE A 161 11.39 -5.43 8.19
C ILE A 161 10.90 -5.21 9.62
N ALA A 162 10.61 -6.28 10.36
CA ALA A 162 10.28 -6.20 11.78
C ALA A 162 11.42 -5.60 12.60
N GLN A 163 12.68 -5.95 12.29
CA GLN A 163 13.86 -5.35 12.90
C GLN A 163 14.00 -3.86 12.52
N ILE A 164 13.73 -3.50 11.26
CA ILE A 164 13.71 -2.10 10.80
C ILE A 164 12.72 -1.26 11.63
N ARG A 165 11.47 -1.72 11.72
CA ARG A 165 10.39 -1.07 12.48
C ARG A 165 10.76 -0.92 13.97
N LYS A 166 11.22 -2.01 14.58
CA LYS A 166 11.49 -2.06 16.03
C LYS A 166 12.70 -1.23 16.44
N LYS A 167 13.79 -1.26 15.66
CA LYS A 167 15.09 -0.69 16.06
C LYS A 167 15.37 0.69 15.48
N TYR A 168 14.85 1.01 14.30
CA TYR A 168 15.20 2.23 13.58
C TYR A 168 14.03 3.19 13.44
N MET A 169 12.84 2.72 13.05
CA MET A 169 11.68 3.61 12.91
C MET A 169 11.19 4.17 14.24
N SER A 170 11.40 3.44 15.33
CA SER A 170 11.15 3.90 16.71
C SER A 170 12.24 4.84 17.24
N ASN A 171 13.38 4.95 16.57
CA ASN A 171 14.53 5.71 17.04
C ASN A 171 14.50 7.14 16.49
N LEU A 172 14.39 8.12 17.40
CA LEU A 172 14.39 9.55 17.08
C LEU A 172 15.67 10.03 16.38
N GLU A 173 16.77 9.29 16.47
CA GLU A 173 18.02 9.60 15.77
C GLU A 173 18.02 9.14 14.31
N PHE A 174 17.10 8.26 13.91
CA PHE A 174 16.94 7.79 12.53
C PHE A 174 16.07 8.77 11.72
N ASP A 175 16.44 10.05 11.74
CA ASP A 175 15.68 11.11 11.10
C ASP A 175 16.45 11.79 9.95
N PRO A 176 15.87 11.90 8.73
CA PRO A 176 16.51 12.58 7.60
C PRO A 176 17.05 13.97 7.91
N ASP A 177 16.40 14.75 8.77
CA ASP A 177 16.85 16.10 9.13
C ASP A 177 18.04 16.07 10.10
N LYS A 178 18.05 15.13 11.06
CA LYS A 178 19.21 14.92 11.94
C LYS A 178 20.40 14.35 11.17
N ILE A 179 20.14 13.41 10.26
CA ILE A 179 21.16 12.76 9.43
C ILE A 179 21.77 13.76 8.45
N ARG A 180 21.00 14.76 7.98
CA ARG A 180 21.49 15.83 7.10
C ARG A 180 22.70 16.54 7.69
N ASN A 181 22.69 16.79 9.00
CA ASN A 181 23.80 17.45 9.69
C ASN A 181 25.07 16.59 9.75
N ALA A 182 24.94 15.26 9.68
CA ALA A 182 26.07 14.35 9.70
C ALA A 182 26.58 14.03 8.29
N SER A 183 25.68 13.77 7.33
CA SER A 183 26.03 13.47 5.94
C SER A 183 24.81 13.62 5.02
N GLY A 184 24.90 14.54 4.06
CA GLY A 184 23.88 14.70 3.01
C GLY A 184 23.66 13.42 2.20
N ALA A 185 24.71 12.63 1.97
CA ALA A 185 24.64 11.35 1.27
C ALA A 185 23.81 10.31 2.04
N CYS A 186 23.88 10.32 3.36
CA CYS A 186 23.12 9.40 4.20
C CYS A 186 21.63 9.76 4.28
N VAL A 187 21.24 10.99 3.91
CA VAL A 187 19.82 11.40 3.87
C VAL A 187 19.05 10.60 2.83
N GLY A 188 19.61 10.45 1.61
CA GLY A 188 18.96 9.67 0.55
C GLY A 188 18.77 8.20 0.95
N LEU A 189 19.80 7.60 1.54
CA LEU A 189 19.74 6.22 2.04
C LEU A 189 18.76 6.06 3.20
N CYS A 190 18.68 7.04 4.11
CA CYS A 190 17.70 7.03 5.20
C CYS A 190 16.27 7.09 4.66
N LYS A 191 15.98 8.03 3.76
CA LYS A 191 14.66 8.15 3.11
C LYS A 191 14.28 6.87 2.38
N TRP A 192 15.24 6.22 1.72
CA TRP A 192 15.04 4.95 1.05
C TRP A 192 14.62 3.83 2.02
N VAL A 193 15.31 3.65 3.14
CA VAL A 193 14.90 2.64 4.14
C VAL A 193 13.50 2.95 4.70
N ARG A 194 13.20 4.22 4.97
CA ARG A 194 11.86 4.63 5.46
C ARG A 194 10.78 4.36 4.41
N ALA A 195 11.05 4.63 3.14
CA ALA A 195 10.10 4.35 2.07
C ALA A 195 9.83 2.85 1.90
N MET A 196 10.84 2.00 2.07
CA MET A 196 10.65 0.54 2.04
C MET A 196 9.79 0.03 3.21
N ASP A 197 9.90 0.64 4.39
CA ASP A 197 9.04 0.33 5.53
C ASP A 197 7.58 0.74 5.32
N VAL A 198 7.37 1.92 4.74
CA VAL A 198 6.03 2.41 4.38
C VAL A 198 5.41 1.56 3.27
N TYR A 199 6.20 1.10 2.30
CA TYR A 199 5.72 0.25 1.22
C TYR A 199 5.36 -1.18 1.68
N ASP A 200 6.07 -1.74 2.66
CA ASP A 200 5.76 -3.06 3.23
C ASP A 200 4.55 -3.03 4.19
N ARG A 201 4.06 -1.84 4.56
CA ARG A 201 2.99 -1.69 5.56
C ARG A 201 1.62 -1.98 4.96
#